data_AF-A0A524FUY3-F1
#
_entry.id   AF-A0A524FUY3-F1
#
_cell.length_a   1.000
_cell.length_b   1.000
_cell.length_c   1.000
_cell.angle_alpha   90.00
_cell.angle_beta   90.00
_cell.angle_gamma   90.00
#
_symmetry.space_group_name_H-M   'P 1'
#
loop_
_entity.id
_entity.type
_entity.pdbx_description
1 polymer ?
#
loop_
_entity_poly.entity_id
_entity_poly.type
_entity_poly.pdbx_seq_one_letter_code
_entity_poly.pdbx_strand_id
1 'polypeptide(L)'
;MHIPFTEFKEIEEPEVKSTVPPEIEELILQSFGHSILEFEGTLYMKFLKLTNGLVVTCQEFKDHLKNMEERGIVIETEFLGKRCWAMGANEEIRSYSSW
;
A
#
# COMPACT_ATOMS: atom_id res chain seq x y z
N MET A 1 -8.76 9.38 46.51
CA MET A 1 -9.08 9.86 45.15
C MET A 1 -9.47 8.62 44.35
N HIS A 2 -10.76 8.39 44.10
CA HIS A 2 -11.23 7.24 43.31
C HIS A 2 -11.25 7.64 41.84
N ILE A 3 -10.45 6.96 41.03
CA ILE A 3 -10.42 7.12 39.58
C ILE A 3 -11.49 6.16 39.03
N PRO A 4 -12.52 6.63 38.31
CA PRO A 4 -13.47 5.73 37.68
C PRO A 4 -12.76 4.87 36.64
N PHE A 5 -13.06 3.58 36.65
CA PHE A 5 -12.58 2.62 35.67
C PHE A 5 -13.29 2.92 34.33
N THR A 6 -12.56 3.51 33.39
CA THR A 6 -13.07 3.70 32.02
C THR A 6 -12.93 2.36 31.29
N GLU A 7 -14.06 1.73 31.00
CA GLU A 7 -14.11 0.51 30.21
C GLU A 7 -13.93 0.88 28.73
N PHE A 8 -12.78 0.52 28.15
CA PHE A 8 -12.51 0.72 26.74
C PHE A 8 -13.26 -0.37 25.96
N LYS A 9 -14.28 0.03 25.20
CA LYS A 9 -14.95 -0.85 24.25
C LYS A 9 -14.03 -1.00 23.04
N GLU A 10 -13.46 -2.19 22.84
CA GLU A 10 -12.81 -2.54 21.58
C GLU A 10 -13.79 -2.29 20.44
N ILE A 11 -13.44 -1.37 19.56
CA ILE A 11 -14.14 -1.15 18.31
C ILE A 11 -13.56 -2.21 17.37
N GLU A 12 -14.35 -3.21 16.99
CA GLU A 12 -13.99 -4.13 15.91
C GLU A 12 -13.79 -3.28 14.65
N GLU A 13 -12.54 -2.99 14.30
CA GLU A 13 -12.22 -2.36 13.02
C GLU A 13 -12.69 -3.30 11.92
N PRO A 14 -13.47 -2.83 10.94
CA PRO A 14 -13.95 -3.69 9.87
C PRO A 14 -12.75 -4.30 9.14
N GLU A 15 -12.71 -5.62 9.04
CA GLU A 15 -11.70 -6.32 8.24
C GLU A 15 -11.82 -5.86 6.77
N VAL A 16 -10.99 -4.91 6.35
CA VAL A 16 -10.92 -4.47 4.95
C VAL A 16 -10.30 -5.60 4.14
N LYS A 17 -11.13 -6.42 3.51
CA LYS A 17 -10.69 -7.52 2.66
C LYS A 17 -10.03 -6.98 1.39
N SER A 18 -8.89 -7.57 1.03
CA SER A 18 -8.21 -7.24 -0.23
C SER A 18 -9.14 -7.46 -1.42
N THR A 19 -9.21 -6.49 -2.31
CA THR A 19 -9.78 -6.64 -3.66
C THR A 19 -8.68 -6.77 -4.73
N VAL A 20 -7.41 -6.68 -4.31
CA VAL A 20 -6.24 -6.78 -5.18
C VAL A 20 -5.82 -8.24 -5.30
N PRO A 21 -5.69 -8.79 -6.52
CA PRO A 21 -5.10 -10.11 -6.72
C PRO A 21 -3.70 -10.18 -6.07
N PRO A 22 -3.34 -11.26 -5.34
CA PRO A 22 -2.07 -11.33 -4.61
C PRO A 22 -0.83 -11.10 -5.50
N GLU A 23 -0.84 -11.61 -6.73
CA GLU A 23 0.26 -11.40 -7.69
C GLU A 23 0.41 -9.92 -8.08
N ILE A 24 -0.70 -9.18 -8.21
CA ILE A 24 -0.68 -7.75 -8.49
C ILE A 24 -0.15 -6.98 -7.28
N GLU A 25 -0.62 -7.33 -6.08
CA GLU A 25 -0.17 -6.72 -4.81
C GLU A 25 1.34 -6.89 -4.63
N GLU A 26 1.86 -8.11 -4.85
CA GLU A 26 3.29 -8.40 -4.79
C GLU A 26 4.09 -7.61 -5.83
N LEU A 27 3.63 -7.56 -7.08
CA LEU A 27 4.29 -6.80 -8.14
C LEU A 27 4.28 -5.29 -7.86
N ILE A 28 3.22 -4.75 -7.25
CA ILE A 28 3.17 -3.36 -6.79
C ILE A 28 4.25 -3.13 -5.72
N LEU A 29 4.34 -4.00 -4.72
CA LEU A 29 5.36 -3.90 -3.67
C LEU A 29 6.78 -4.00 -4.23
N GLN A 30 7.05 -4.96 -5.12
CA GLN A 30 8.33 -5.10 -5.81
C GLN A 30 8.70 -3.86 -6.64
N SER A 31 7.70 -3.14 -7.17
CA SER A 31 7.91 -1.91 -7.96
C SER A 31 8.50 -0.76 -7.15
N PHE A 32 8.36 -0.76 -5.82
CA PHE A 32 9.04 0.21 -4.96
C PHE A 32 10.57 -0.02 -4.92
N GLY A 33 11.03 -1.26 -5.05
CA GLY A 33 12.45 -1.60 -4.90
C GLY A 33 13.01 -1.12 -3.56
N HIS A 34 14.10 -0.35 -3.60
CA HIS A 34 14.71 0.26 -2.40
C HIS A 34 14.27 1.72 -2.16
N SER A 35 13.27 2.20 -2.88
CA SER A 35 12.81 3.58 -2.74
C SER A 35 12.02 3.75 -1.44
N ILE A 36 12.35 4.83 -0.71
CA ILE A 36 11.56 5.28 0.45
C ILE A 36 10.18 5.80 -0.01
N LEU A 37 10.15 6.40 -1.19
CA LEU A 37 8.98 7.06 -1.75
C LEU A 37 9.02 6.98 -3.28
N GLU A 38 7.86 6.76 -3.89
CA GLU A 38 7.69 6.68 -5.34
C GLU A 38 6.56 7.58 -5.82
N PHE A 39 6.79 8.33 -6.91
CA PHE A 39 5.73 9.06 -7.58
C PHE A 39 4.77 8.06 -8.26
N GLU A 40 3.45 8.30 -8.21
CA GLU A 40 2.43 7.37 -8.76
C GLU A 40 2.73 6.94 -10.20
N GLY A 41 3.10 7.89 -11.06
CA GLY A 41 3.44 7.60 -12.45
C GLY A 41 4.71 6.75 -12.62
N THR A 42 5.74 6.98 -11.79
CA THR A 42 6.98 6.20 -11.83
C THR A 42 6.73 4.78 -11.32
N LEU A 43 5.96 4.64 -10.23
CA LEU A 43 5.59 3.36 -9.66
C LEU A 43 4.81 2.52 -10.68
N TYR A 44 3.83 3.11 -11.36
CA TYR A 44 3.08 2.44 -12.42
C TYR A 44 3.99 1.97 -13.57
N MET A 45 4.93 2.81 -14.00
CA MET A 45 5.87 2.44 -15.07
C MET A 45 6.81 1.30 -14.66
N LYS A 46 7.22 1.22 -13.39
CA LYS A 46 8.01 0.10 -12.85
C LYS A 46 7.17 -1.17 -12.78
N PHE A 47 5.94 -1.06 -12.30
CA PHE A 47 4.97 -2.15 -12.26
C PHE A 47 4.75 -2.77 -13.64
N LEU A 48 4.50 -1.95 -14.67
CA LEU A 48 4.34 -2.45 -16.05
C LEU A 48 5.57 -3.17 -16.60
N LYS A 49 6.77 -2.88 -16.11
CA LYS A 49 7.99 -3.60 -16.50
C LYS A 49 8.08 -4.97 -15.84
N LEU A 50 7.54 -5.12 -14.63
CA LEU A 50 7.56 -6.37 -13.88
C LEU A 50 6.44 -7.33 -14.31
N THR A 51 5.28 -6.80 -14.72
CA THR A 51 4.08 -7.60 -15.01
C THR A 51 4.17 -8.51 -16.23
N ASN A 52 5.16 -8.30 -17.13
CA ASN A 52 5.48 -9.13 -18.30
C ASN A 52 4.29 -9.87 -18.98
N GLY A 53 3.19 -9.15 -19.26
CA GLY A 53 1.99 -9.69 -19.92
C GLY A 53 0.69 -9.54 -19.13
N LEU A 54 0.73 -9.19 -17.85
CA LEU A 54 -0.44 -8.81 -17.07
C LEU A 54 -0.99 -7.45 -17.56
N VAL A 55 -2.23 -7.44 -18.02
CA VAL A 55 -2.92 -6.23 -18.50
C VAL A 55 -3.66 -5.58 -17.34
N VAL A 56 -3.07 -4.52 -16.80
CA VAL A 56 -3.67 -3.68 -15.76
C VAL A 56 -3.60 -2.24 -16.25
N THR A 57 -4.76 -1.59 -16.31
CA THR A 57 -4.86 -0.20 -16.73
C THR A 57 -4.34 0.73 -15.62
N CYS A 58 -4.02 1.96 -15.99
CA CYS A 58 -3.60 2.98 -15.03
C CYS A 58 -4.69 3.26 -13.98
N GLN A 59 -5.98 3.16 -14.35
CA GLN A 59 -7.07 3.34 -13.39
C GLN A 59 -7.14 2.18 -12.40
N GLU A 60 -7.12 0.93 -12.88
CA GLU A 60 -7.11 -0.26 -12.01
C GLU A 60 -5.91 -0.25 -11.05
N PHE A 61 -4.73 0.14 -11.54
CA PHE A 61 -3.54 0.29 -10.70
C PHE A 61 -3.75 1.31 -9.56
N LYS A 62 -4.39 2.45 -9.84
CA LYS A 62 -4.71 3.45 -8.79
C LYS A 62 -5.73 2.92 -7.80
N ASP A 63 -6.73 2.19 -8.28
CA ASP A 63 -7.75 1.58 -7.43
C ASP A 63 -7.12 0.52 -6.51
N HIS A 64 -6.14 -0.25 -7.02
CA HIS A 64 -5.35 -1.18 -6.22
C HIS A 64 -4.51 -0.47 -5.16
N LEU A 65 -3.81 0.62 -5.51
CA LEU A 65 -3.06 1.42 -4.53
C LEU A 65 -3.97 1.97 -3.43
N LYS A 66 -5.18 2.41 -3.78
CA LYS A 66 -6.17 2.87 -2.81
C LYS A 66 -6.65 1.77 -1.89
N ASN A 67 -6.96 0.58 -2.42
CA ASN A 67 -7.32 -0.56 -1.57
C ASN A 67 -6.17 -0.98 -0.65
N MET A 68 -4.93 -0.97 -1.14
CA MET A 68 -3.73 -1.25 -0.35
C MET A 68 -3.49 -0.18 0.72
N GLU A 69 -3.82 1.09 0.45
CA GLU A 69 -3.75 2.19 1.40
C GLU A 69 -4.76 2.06 2.53
N GLU A 70 -6.02 1.74 2.21
CA GLU A 70 -7.08 1.48 3.19
C GLU A 70 -6.71 0.34 4.15
N ARG A 71 -5.83 -0.56 3.71
CA ARG A 71 -5.27 -1.68 4.48
C ARG A 71 -3.93 -1.37 5.15
N GLY A 72 -3.43 -0.14 5.02
CA GLY A 72 -2.17 0.30 5.62
C GLY A 72 -0.91 -0.32 5.00
N ILE A 73 -1.02 -0.92 3.81
CA ILE A 73 0.09 -1.58 3.12
C ILE A 73 0.98 -0.58 2.41
N VAL A 74 0.36 0.45 1.84
CA VAL A 74 1.03 1.64 1.29
C VAL A 74 0.40 2.87 1.91
N ILE A 75 1.08 4.00 1.80
CA ILE A 75 0.63 5.28 2.34
C ILE A 75 0.64 6.30 1.20
N GLU A 76 -0.49 6.93 0.91
CA GLU A 76 -0.53 8.06 -0.01
C GLU A 76 0.12 9.28 0.64
N THR A 77 0.89 10.03 -0.13
CA THR A 77 1.45 11.31 0.28
C THR A 77 1.59 12.26 -0.90
N GLU A 78 2.06 13.47 -0.64
CA GLU A 78 2.35 14.46 -1.65
C GLU A 78 3.78 14.98 -1.50
N PHE A 79 4.52 15.00 -2.61
CA PHE A 79 5.86 15.59 -2.66
C PHE A 79 5.98 16.50 -3.89
N LEU A 80 6.36 17.76 -3.67
CA LEU A 80 6.46 18.78 -4.72
C LEU A 80 5.16 18.96 -5.53
N GLY A 81 4.00 18.91 -4.86
CA GLY A 81 2.70 19.05 -5.51
C GLY A 81 2.28 17.84 -6.36
N LYS A 82 2.95 16.69 -6.18
CA LYS A 82 2.65 15.46 -6.90
C LYS A 82 2.37 14.32 -5.95
N ARG A 83 1.34 13.53 -6.29
CA ARG A 83 0.98 12.32 -5.56
C ARG A 83 2.10 11.29 -5.58
N CYS A 84 2.43 10.80 -4.39
CA CYS A 84 3.45 9.81 -4.15
C CYS A 84 2.93 8.73 -3.20
N TRP A 85 3.68 7.64 -3.13
CA TRP A 85 3.36 6.49 -2.31
C TRP A 85 4.61 6.07 -1.54
N ALA A 86 4.41 5.57 -0.33
CA ALA A 86 5.44 4.92 0.48
C ALA A 86 4.93 3.56 0.96
N MET A 87 5.83 2.62 1.25
CA MET A 87 5.44 1.37 1.90
C MET A 87 5.00 1.65 3.35
N GLY A 88 3.97 0.93 3.79
CA GLY A 88 3.50 0.95 5.17
C GLY A 88 4.59 0.49 6.14
N ALA A 89 4.50 0.95 7.39
CA ALA A 89 5.50 0.67 8.42
C ALA A 89 5.42 -0.75 9.03
N ASN A 90 4.49 -1.58 8.56
CA ASN A 90 4.25 -2.89 9.14
C ASN A 90 5.45 -3.82 8.91
N GLU A 91 5.96 -4.48 9.96
CA GLU A 91 7.22 -5.24 9.90
C GLU A 91 7.17 -6.39 8.87
N GLU A 92 5.99 -6.98 8.67
CA GLU A 92 5.77 -8.03 7.66
C GLU A 92 5.96 -7.52 6.23
N ILE A 93 5.64 -6.25 5.95
CA ILE A 93 5.77 -5.63 4.62
C ILE A 93 7.25 -5.41 4.26
N ARG A 94 8.10 -5.13 5.26
CA ARG A 94 9.54 -4.93 5.04
C ARG A 94 10.26 -6.19 4.55
N SER A 95 9.71 -7.38 4.82
CA SER A 95 10.29 -8.64 4.33
C SER A 95 10.28 -8.78 2.80
N TYR A 96 9.37 -8.09 2.09
CA TYR A 96 9.33 -8.07 0.62
C TYR A 96 10.46 -7.26 -0.03
N SER A 97 11.21 -6.48 0.76
CA SER A 97 12.33 -5.65 0.30
C SER A 97 13.72 -6.31 0.43
N SER A 98 13.77 -7.55 0.93
CA SER A 98 15.00 -8.36 1.02
C SER A 98 15.21 -9.19 -0.25
N TRP A 99 15.84 -8.58 -1.25
CA TRP A 99 16.41 -9.28 -2.41
C TRP A 99 17.91 -8.97 -2.51
#